data_AF-A0A6I2IXZ7-F1
#
_entry.id   AF-A0A6I2IXZ7-F1
#
_cell.length_a   1.000
_cell.length_b   1.000
_cell.length_c   1.000
_cell.angle_alpha   90.00
_cell.angle_beta   90.00
_cell.angle_gamma   90.00
#
_symmetry.space_group_name_H-M   'P 1'
#
loop_
_entity.id
_entity.type
_entity.pdbx_description
1 polymer ?
#
loop_
_entity_poly.entity_id
_entity_poly.type
_entity_poly.pdbx_seq_one_letter_code
_entity_poly.pdbx_strand_id
1 'polypeptide(L)'
;MRDKRYAAYELKHVKTHLGYEPETGLFRWLMDRKRVKAGEIAGTKDKDGYVIIAYNGKLHKAHRLAWFFVHGKLPEQTIDHENRIRSDNRISNLRLATQLQQMHNINMHKNNKSGFNGVFWSKRSKKWQAQICIKGERYHVGLFDDAEEASTRRHEMKLSLIKSLSISLPL
;
A
#
# COMPACT_ATOMS: atom_id res chain seq x y z
N MET A 1 -10.67 -13.40 -14.27
CA MET A 1 -10.46 -13.49 -12.80
C MET A 1 -9.23 -14.36 -12.56
N ARG A 2 -8.14 -13.84 -11.99
CA ARG A 2 -6.93 -14.63 -11.71
C ARG A 2 -7.07 -15.27 -10.32
N ASP A 3 -7.19 -16.58 -10.32
CA ASP A 3 -7.49 -17.40 -9.16
C ASP A 3 -6.34 -17.36 -8.13
N LYS A 4 -6.65 -16.92 -6.90
CA LYS A 4 -5.70 -16.70 -5.79
C LYS A 4 -4.97 -17.99 -5.38
N ARG A 5 -5.54 -19.16 -5.70
CA ARG A 5 -4.94 -20.49 -5.44
C ARG A 5 -3.65 -20.75 -6.25
N TYR A 6 -3.52 -20.18 -7.45
CA TYR A 6 -2.34 -20.42 -8.31
C TYR A 6 -1.09 -19.65 -7.86
N ALA A 7 -1.23 -18.46 -7.29
CA ALA A 7 -0.09 -17.65 -6.83
C ALA A 7 0.63 -18.25 -5.61
N ALA A 8 -0.09 -18.96 -4.74
CA ALA A 8 0.48 -19.65 -3.59
C ALA A 8 1.28 -20.91 -3.99
N TYR A 9 0.86 -21.61 -5.04
CA TYR A 9 1.56 -22.79 -5.56
C TYR A 9 2.89 -22.44 -6.23
N GLU A 10 2.96 -21.32 -6.97
CA GLU A 10 4.18 -20.89 -7.67
C GLU A 10 5.31 -20.41 -6.73
N LEU A 11 4.97 -19.93 -5.53
CA LEU A 11 5.96 -19.42 -4.57
C LEU A 11 6.50 -20.49 -3.63
N LYS A 12 5.99 -21.73 -3.70
CA LYS A 12 6.37 -22.81 -2.78
C LYS A 12 7.89 -23.09 -2.79
N HIS A 13 8.55 -22.85 -3.93
CA HIS A 13 9.99 -23.06 -4.13
C HIS A 13 10.80 -21.77 -4.21
N VAL A 14 10.19 -20.59 -4.01
CA VAL A 14 10.94 -19.32 -4.13
C VAL A 14 12.02 -19.24 -3.04
N LYS A 15 11.73 -19.75 -1.83
CA LYS A 15 12.67 -19.78 -0.69
C LYS A 15 13.87 -20.71 -0.91
N THR A 16 13.80 -21.64 -1.86
CA THR A 16 14.94 -22.52 -2.17
C THR A 16 15.90 -21.88 -3.19
N HIS A 17 15.44 -20.86 -3.91
CA HIS A 17 16.22 -20.19 -4.95
C HIS A 17 16.67 -18.78 -4.55
N LEU A 18 15.95 -18.15 -3.62
CA LEU A 18 16.20 -16.80 -3.16
C LEU A 18 16.36 -16.78 -1.65
N GLY A 19 17.37 -16.06 -1.17
CA GLY A 19 17.53 -15.64 0.22
C GLY A 19 17.05 -14.21 0.38
N TYR A 20 16.41 -13.92 1.51
CA TYR A 20 15.99 -12.57 1.87
C TYR A 20 16.65 -12.17 3.19
N GLU A 21 17.25 -10.98 3.23
CA GLU A 21 17.85 -10.39 4.41
C GLU A 21 16.93 -9.28 4.96
N PRO A 22 16.22 -9.49 6.08
CA PRO A 22 15.24 -8.52 6.59
C PRO A 22 15.83 -7.14 6.93
N GLU A 23 17.06 -7.12 7.45
CA GLU A 23 17.74 -5.90 7.92
C GLU A 23 18.20 -4.99 6.77
N THR A 24 18.55 -5.58 5.63
CA THR A 24 19.02 -4.83 4.44
C THR A 24 17.93 -4.70 3.38
N GLY A 25 16.91 -5.56 3.42
CA GLY A 25 15.85 -5.63 2.42
C GLY A 25 16.31 -6.25 1.10
N LEU A 26 17.51 -6.82 1.06
CA LEU A 26 18.08 -7.39 -0.16
C LEU A 26 17.65 -8.83 -0.37
N PHE A 27 17.52 -9.18 -1.65
CA PHE A 27 17.39 -10.56 -2.09
C PHE A 27 18.68 -11.02 -2.72
N ARG A 28 19.05 -12.29 -2.52
CA ARG A 28 20.19 -12.92 -3.16
C ARG A 28 19.80 -14.25 -3.78
N TRP A 29 20.44 -14.61 -4.89
CA TRP A 29 20.28 -15.96 -5.46
C TRP A 29 21.01 -16.98 -4.60
N LEU A 30 20.34 -18.07 -4.23
CA LEU A 30 20.95 -19.17 -3.45
C LEU A 30 21.66 -20.19 -4.34
N MET A 31 21.45 -20.11 -5.66
CA MET A 31 22.01 -21.05 -6.62
C MET A 31 22.35 -20.36 -7.94
N ASP A 32 23.28 -20.98 -8.67
CA ASP A 32 23.67 -20.52 -10.00
C ASP A 32 22.49 -20.58 -10.98
N ARG A 33 22.39 -19.53 -11.80
CA ARG A 33 21.48 -19.45 -12.95
C ARG A 33 22.29 -19.13 -14.20
N LYS A 34 21.67 -19.27 -15.38
CA LYS A 34 22.35 -19.06 -16.68
C LYS A 34 23.26 -17.82 -16.76
N ARG A 35 22.89 -16.71 -16.12
CA ARG A 35 23.60 -15.43 -16.19
C ARG A 35 23.95 -14.83 -14.83
N VAL A 36 23.73 -15.55 -13.73
CA VAL A 36 23.86 -15.00 -12.36
C VAL A 36 24.42 -16.07 -11.44
N LYS A 37 25.39 -15.72 -10.60
CA LYS A 37 25.99 -16.64 -9.63
C LYS A 37 25.26 -16.64 -8.29
N ALA A 38 25.37 -17.76 -7.57
CA ALA A 38 24.93 -17.83 -6.18
C ALA A 38 25.60 -16.72 -5.34
N GLY A 39 24.83 -16.06 -4.47
CA GLY A 39 25.23 -14.93 -3.63
C GLY A 39 25.00 -13.55 -4.23
N GLU A 40 24.80 -13.44 -5.55
CA GLU A 40 24.54 -12.15 -6.20
C GLU A 40 23.17 -11.58 -5.84
N ILE A 41 23.08 -10.25 -5.80
CA ILE A 41 21.84 -9.52 -5.51
C ILE A 41 20.81 -9.81 -6.61
N ALA A 42 19.63 -10.23 -6.19
CA ALA A 42 18.52 -10.51 -7.08
C ALA A 42 17.66 -9.27 -7.32
N GLY A 43 17.38 -9.01 -8.58
CA GLY A 43 16.39 -8.05 -9.03
C GLY A 43 16.95 -6.79 -9.66
N THR A 44 16.08 -6.06 -10.34
CA THR A 44 16.37 -4.79 -11.00
C THR A 44 15.28 -3.78 -10.69
N LYS A 45 15.57 -2.48 -10.81
CA LYS A 45 14.54 -1.46 -10.63
C LYS A 45 13.66 -1.37 -11.89
N ASP A 46 12.35 -1.27 -11.71
CA ASP A 46 11.42 -0.93 -12.77
C ASP A 46 11.35 0.59 -13.02
N LYS A 47 10.55 1.00 -14.01
CA LYS A 47 10.34 2.42 -14.36
C LYS A 47 9.77 3.27 -13.22
N ASP A 48 9.08 2.64 -12.27
CA ASP A 48 8.43 3.31 -11.14
C ASP A 48 9.35 3.31 -9.89
N GLY A 49 10.52 2.66 -9.97
CA GLY A 49 11.52 2.59 -8.91
C GLY A 49 11.39 1.38 -7.98
N TYR A 50 10.46 0.45 -8.24
CA TYR A 50 10.35 -0.79 -7.47
C TYR A 50 11.40 -1.81 -7.90
N VAL A 51 11.96 -2.54 -6.94
CA VAL A 51 12.79 -3.71 -7.26
C VAL A 51 11.89 -4.87 -7.69
N ILE A 52 12.15 -5.43 -8.86
CA ILE A 52 11.47 -6.58 -9.45
C ILE A 52 12.44 -7.74 -9.64
N ILE A 53 11.98 -8.96 -9.36
CA ILE A 53 12.79 -10.18 -9.43
C ILE A 53 12.11 -11.15 -10.40
N ALA A 54 12.85 -11.59 -11.42
CA ALA A 54 12.40 -12.56 -12.40
C ALA A 54 12.62 -13.98 -11.90
N TYR A 55 11.55 -14.68 -11.53
CA TYR A 55 11.56 -16.07 -11.08
C TYR A 55 10.54 -16.88 -11.85
N ASN A 56 10.95 -18.06 -12.34
CA ASN A 56 10.10 -18.99 -13.10
C ASN A 56 9.28 -18.35 -14.24
N GLY A 57 9.91 -17.46 -15.02
CA GLY A 57 9.26 -16.75 -16.14
C GLY A 57 8.31 -15.61 -15.74
N LYS A 58 8.23 -15.27 -14.45
CA LYS A 58 7.36 -14.19 -13.93
C LYS A 58 8.15 -13.14 -13.17
N LEU A 59 7.68 -11.91 -13.22
CA LEU A 59 8.22 -10.77 -12.48
C LEU A 59 7.47 -10.62 -11.15
N HIS A 60 8.21 -10.64 -10.05
CA HIS A 60 7.70 -10.47 -8.70
C HIS A 60 8.27 -9.20 -8.08
N LYS A 61 7.43 -8.38 -7.44
CA LYS A 61 7.92 -7.20 -6.70
C LYS A 61 8.62 -7.63 -5.41
N ALA A 62 9.82 -7.11 -5.17
CA ALA A 62 10.66 -7.48 -4.03
C ALA A 62 9.96 -7.25 -2.68
N HIS A 63 9.27 -6.13 -2.47
CA HIS A 63 8.51 -5.90 -1.23
C HIS A 63 7.42 -6.95 -0.95
N ARG A 64 6.79 -7.51 -1.99
CA ARG A 64 5.78 -8.58 -1.81
C ARG A 64 6.44 -9.91 -1.46
N LEU A 65 7.60 -10.18 -2.07
CA LEU A 65 8.41 -11.33 -1.70
C LEU A 65 8.93 -11.18 -0.27
N ALA A 66 9.38 -9.99 0.16
CA ALA A 66 9.90 -9.74 1.50
C ALA A 66 8.85 -10.12 2.56
N TRP A 67 7.62 -9.65 2.35
CA TRP A 67 6.48 -10.01 3.17
C TRP A 67 6.21 -11.53 3.20
N PHE A 68 6.24 -12.19 2.05
CA PHE A 68 6.07 -13.64 1.97
C PHE A 68 7.19 -14.40 2.70
N PHE A 69 8.43 -13.91 2.64
CA PHE A 69 9.56 -14.56 3.30
C PHE A 69 9.41 -14.55 4.82
N VAL A 70 8.98 -13.41 5.38
CA VAL A 70 8.80 -13.24 6.82
C VAL A 70 7.49 -13.86 7.33
N HIS A 71 6.37 -13.62 6.65
CA HIS A 71 5.04 -14.02 7.13
C HIS A 71 4.53 -15.35 6.57
N GLY A 72 5.24 -15.96 5.61
CA GLY A 72 4.86 -17.24 4.99
C GLY A 72 3.65 -17.19 4.05
N LYS A 73 3.00 -16.03 3.92
CA LYS A 73 1.85 -15.80 3.04
C LYS A 73 2.02 -14.51 2.26
N LEU A 74 1.52 -14.49 1.02
CA LEU A 74 1.47 -13.25 0.27
C LEU A 74 0.49 -12.26 0.93
N PRO A 75 0.77 -10.95 0.88
CA PRO A 75 -0.16 -9.96 1.38
C PRO A 75 -1.42 -9.95 0.50
N GLU A 76 -2.58 -10.05 1.14
CA GLU A 76 -3.88 -9.88 0.47
C GLU A 76 -4.11 -8.43 0.05
N GLN A 77 -3.49 -7.50 0.78
CA GLN A 77 -3.56 -6.05 0.55
C GLN A 77 -2.31 -5.56 -0.21
N THR A 78 -2.28 -4.26 -0.51
CA THR A 78 -1.08 -3.61 -1.06
C THR A 78 -0.08 -3.39 0.07
N ILE A 79 1.21 -3.43 -0.25
CA ILE A 79 2.28 -3.04 0.67
C ILE A 79 2.75 -1.65 0.29
N ASP A 80 2.89 -0.79 1.28
CA ASP A 80 3.42 0.56 1.17
C ASP A 80 4.77 0.66 1.89
N HIS A 81 5.63 1.54 1.38
CA HIS A 81 6.94 1.84 1.96
C HIS A 81 6.82 3.05 2.88
N GLU A 82 7.12 2.90 4.15
CA GLU A 82 6.95 3.97 5.15
C GLU A 82 7.79 5.20 4.80
N ASN A 83 9.05 5.00 4.43
CA ASN A 83 9.95 6.07 3.99
C ASN A 83 9.72 6.54 2.54
N ARG A 84 8.72 6.00 1.84
CA ARG A 84 8.41 6.28 0.41
C ARG A 84 9.53 5.95 -0.57
N ILE A 85 10.57 5.22 -0.15
CA ILE A 85 11.66 4.75 -1.00
C ILE A 85 11.33 3.34 -1.48
N ARG A 86 10.86 3.22 -2.73
CA ARG A 86 10.37 1.97 -3.31
C ARG A 86 11.40 0.84 -3.45
N SER A 87 12.68 1.17 -3.38
CA SER A 87 13.77 0.19 -3.40
C SER A 87 14.19 -0.31 -2.03
N ASP A 88 13.70 0.31 -0.95
CA ASP A 88 14.02 -0.08 0.42
C ASP A 88 13.03 -1.15 0.91
N ASN A 89 13.34 -2.41 0.62
CA ASN A 89 12.46 -3.53 0.94
C ASN A 89 12.76 -4.18 2.30
N ARG A 90 13.35 -3.44 3.25
CA ARG A 90 13.51 -3.90 4.64
C ARG A 90 12.14 -4.15 5.25
N ILE A 91 11.95 -5.27 5.94
CA ILE A 91 10.61 -5.62 6.44
C ILE A 91 10.06 -4.58 7.41
N SER A 92 10.93 -3.95 8.19
CA SER A 92 10.62 -2.85 9.11
C SER A 92 10.11 -1.59 8.40
N ASN A 93 10.42 -1.41 7.11
CA ASN A 93 9.96 -0.29 6.29
C ASN A 93 8.70 -0.61 5.47
N LEU A 94 8.16 -1.83 5.58
CA LEU A 94 7.00 -2.29 4.83
C LEU A 94 5.76 -2.36 5.73
N ARG A 95 4.65 -1.80 5.26
CA ARG A 95 3.36 -1.88 5.96
C ARG A 95 2.24 -2.33 5.02
N LEU A 96 1.23 -3.01 5.57
CA LEU A 96 -0.01 -3.25 4.83
C LEU A 96 -0.74 -1.92 4.67
N ALA A 97 -1.01 -1.55 3.43
CA ALA A 97 -1.88 -0.46 3.07
C ALA A 97 -3.13 -1.05 2.41
N THR A 98 -4.31 -0.76 2.96
CA THR A 98 -5.54 -1.06 2.21
C THR A 98 -5.56 -0.17 0.97
N GLN A 99 -5.81 -0.77 -0.20
CA GLN A 99 -5.99 0.00 -1.44
C GLN A 99 -7.05 1.09 -1.29
N LEU A 100 -8.05 0.86 -0.42
CA LEU A 100 -9.06 1.84 -0.04
C LEU A 100 -8.48 3.00 0.76
N GLN A 101 -7.62 2.80 1.77
CA GLN A 101 -6.95 3.90 2.48
C GLN A 101 -6.01 4.68 1.55
N GLN A 102 -5.28 4.00 0.65
CA GLN A 102 -4.44 4.66 -0.36
C GLN A 102 -5.33 5.47 -1.30
N MET A 103 -6.23 4.84 -2.09
CA MET A 103 -7.14 5.48 -3.07
C MET A 103 -7.99 6.60 -2.49
N HIS A 104 -8.40 6.50 -1.22
CA HIS A 104 -9.15 7.55 -0.55
C HIS A 104 -8.31 8.73 -0.06
N ASN A 105 -6.98 8.58 -0.02
CA ASN A 105 -6.00 9.63 0.25
C ASN A 105 -5.35 10.19 -1.05
N ILE A 106 -5.49 9.52 -2.20
CA ILE A 106 -4.87 9.96 -3.48
C ILE A 106 -5.79 10.90 -4.24
N ASN A 107 -5.61 12.17 -3.94
CA ASN A 107 -5.22 13.24 -4.87
C ASN A 107 -5.71 14.52 -4.22
N MET A 108 -4.81 15.18 -3.50
CA MET A 108 -5.01 16.60 -3.22
C MET A 108 -5.19 17.29 -4.57
N HIS A 109 -6.34 17.92 -4.78
CA HIS A 109 -6.52 18.77 -5.94
C HIS A 109 -5.40 19.82 -5.93
N LYS A 110 -4.79 20.14 -7.07
CA LYS A 110 -3.69 21.13 -7.16
C LYS A 110 -4.01 22.50 -6.53
N ASN A 111 -5.29 22.79 -6.34
CA ASN A 111 -5.80 24.03 -5.74
C ASN A 111 -6.16 23.88 -4.26
N ASN A 112 -5.83 22.75 -3.62
CA ASN A 112 -6.16 22.50 -2.24
C ASN A 112 -5.19 23.26 -1.31
N LYS A 113 -5.66 24.37 -0.75
CA LYS A 113 -4.89 25.20 0.19
C LYS A 113 -4.86 24.66 1.62
N SER A 114 -5.69 23.67 1.96
CA SER A 114 -5.76 23.14 3.33
C SER A 114 -4.71 22.06 3.63
N GLY A 115 -4.14 21.43 2.60
CA GLY A 115 -3.28 20.25 2.77
C GLY A 115 -4.05 18.96 3.12
N PHE A 116 -5.38 19.03 3.29
CA PHE A 116 -6.22 17.90 3.71
C PHE A 116 -7.36 17.67 2.72
N ASN A 117 -7.57 16.42 2.29
CA ASN A 117 -8.61 16.10 1.31
C ASN A 117 -10.01 16.23 1.93
N GLY A 118 -10.92 16.92 1.23
CA GLY A 118 -12.30 17.15 1.71
C GLY A 118 -12.40 18.07 2.93
N VAL A 119 -11.35 18.82 3.22
CA VAL A 119 -11.32 19.89 4.23
C VAL A 119 -11.04 21.21 3.51
N PHE A 120 -11.91 22.20 3.70
CA PHE A 120 -11.77 23.51 3.05
C PHE A 120 -12.26 24.63 3.96
N TRP A 121 -11.68 25.82 3.80
CA TRP A 121 -12.08 27.00 4.57
C TRP A 121 -13.43 27.52 4.07
N SER A 122 -14.42 27.59 4.97
CA SER A 122 -15.74 28.12 4.68
C SER A 122 -15.80 29.60 5.07
N LYS A 123 -15.75 30.49 4.08
CA LYS A 123 -15.80 31.96 4.30
C LYS A 123 -17.06 32.41 5.06
N ARG A 124 -18.19 31.71 4.86
CA ARG A 124 -19.49 32.03 5.49
C ARG A 124 -19.47 31.78 6.99
N SER A 125 -18.89 30.66 7.42
CA SER A 125 -18.85 30.25 8.83
C SER A 125 -17.55 30.64 9.53
N LYS A 126 -16.56 31.13 8.77
CA LYS A 126 -15.19 31.41 9.25
C LYS A 126 -14.57 30.21 9.98
N LYS A 127 -14.83 29.00 9.47
CA LYS A 127 -14.38 27.71 10.03
C LYS A 127 -13.91 26.76 8.93
N TRP A 128 -13.11 25.77 9.30
CA TRP A 128 -12.74 24.65 8.45
C TRP A 128 -13.90 23.65 8.34
N GLN A 129 -14.37 23.45 7.13
CA GLN A 129 -15.46 22.52 6.85
C GLN A 129 -14.91 21.20 6.34
N ALA A 130 -15.32 20.10 6.99
CA ALA A 130 -15.00 18.75 6.55
C ALA A 130 -16.21 18.08 5.89
N GLN A 131 -15.96 17.41 4.75
CA GLN A 131 -16.97 16.67 4.00
C GLN A 131 -16.41 15.35 3.46
N ILE A 132 -17.27 14.32 3.45
CA ILE A 132 -16.97 13.00 2.90
C ILE A 132 -17.92 12.75 1.73
N CYS A 133 -17.40 12.16 0.65
CA CYS A 133 -18.21 11.64 -0.45
C CYS A 133 -17.93 10.14 -0.60
N ILE A 134 -18.96 9.31 -0.50
CA ILE A 134 -18.88 7.84 -0.66
C ILE A 134 -20.02 7.41 -1.57
N LYS A 135 -19.71 6.70 -2.66
CA LYS A 135 -20.69 6.22 -3.66
C LYS A 135 -21.61 7.32 -4.24
N GLY A 136 -21.12 8.57 -4.32
CA GLY A 136 -21.90 9.72 -4.81
C GLY A 136 -22.67 10.46 -3.71
N GLU A 137 -22.85 9.85 -2.54
CA GLU A 137 -23.51 10.45 -1.38
C GLU A 137 -22.56 11.34 -0.58
N ARG A 138 -23.05 12.51 -0.18
CA ARG A 138 -22.28 13.53 0.56
C ARG A 138 -22.64 13.50 2.04
N TYR A 139 -21.65 13.31 2.89
CA TYR A 139 -21.77 13.32 4.34
C TYR A 139 -21.08 14.55 4.92
N HIS A 140 -21.82 15.34 5.69
CA HIS A 140 -21.28 16.47 6.42
C HIS A 140 -20.65 15.98 7.72
N VAL A 141 -19.36 16.30 7.92
CA VAL A 141 -18.62 15.91 9.13
C VAL A 141 -18.76 16.97 10.21
N GLY A 142 -18.66 18.24 9.81
CA GLY A 142 -18.78 19.37 10.73
C GLY A 142 -17.98 20.59 10.30
N LEU A 143 -17.96 21.58 11.19
CA LEU A 143 -17.19 22.81 11.11
C LEU A 143 -16.26 22.87 12.32
N PHE A 144 -14.99 23.16 12.08
CA PHE A 144 -13.92 23.14 13.08
C PHE A 144 -13.10 24.43 13.01
N ASP A 145 -12.47 24.80 14.13
CA ASP A 145 -11.57 25.97 14.15
C ASP A 145 -10.19 25.63 13.59
N ASP A 146 -9.83 24.35 13.57
CA ASP A 146 -8.55 23.86 13.07
C ASP A 146 -8.69 22.86 11.90
N ALA A 147 -7.75 22.91 10.96
CA ALA A 147 -7.77 22.10 9.75
C ALA A 147 -7.36 20.65 10.00
N GLU A 148 -6.45 20.42 10.96
CA GLU A 148 -5.98 19.11 11.36
C GLU A 148 -7.06 18.37 12.17
N GLU A 149 -7.75 19.08 13.06
CA GLU A 149 -8.92 18.56 13.77
C GLU A 149 -10.02 18.14 12.77
N ALA A 150 -10.35 19.01 11.81
CA ALA A 150 -11.31 18.71 10.75
C ALA A 150 -10.91 17.46 9.94
N SER A 151 -9.62 17.32 9.64
CA SER A 151 -9.07 16.17 8.91
C SER A 151 -9.20 14.87 9.71
N THR A 152 -8.87 14.93 11.01
CA THR A 152 -8.96 13.79 11.93
C THR A 152 -10.40 13.30 12.07
N ARG A 153 -11.33 14.21 12.37
CA ARG A 153 -12.77 13.88 12.49
C ARG A 153 -13.35 13.32 11.20
N ARG A 154 -12.91 13.87 10.06
CA ARG A 154 -13.27 13.34 8.74
C ARG A 154 -12.77 11.92 8.55
N HIS A 155 -11.54 11.63 8.96
CA HIS A 155 -10.96 10.30 8.84
C HIS A 155 -11.74 9.27 9.67
N GLU A 156 -12.03 9.58 10.93
CA GLU A 156 -12.80 8.74 11.85
C GLU A 156 -14.20 8.43 11.31
N MET A 157 -14.96 9.47 10.93
CA MET A 157 -16.31 9.30 10.40
C MET A 157 -16.29 8.50 9.09
N LYS A 158 -15.29 8.70 8.25
CA LYS A 158 -15.14 7.95 7.00
C LYS A 158 -14.89 6.47 7.25
N LEU A 159 -14.04 6.12 8.22
CA LEU A 159 -13.81 4.72 8.60
C LEU A 159 -15.10 4.07 9.12
N SER A 160 -15.85 4.80 9.94
CA SER A 160 -17.15 4.33 10.46
C SER A 160 -18.15 4.05 9.31
N LEU A 161 -18.29 4.98 8.37
CA LEU A 161 -19.16 4.84 7.20
C LEU A 161 -18.74 3.68 6.28
N ILE A 162 -17.44 3.49 6.06
CA ILE A 162 -16.96 2.37 5.24
C ILE A 162 -17.27 1.03 5.93
N LYS A 163 -17.06 0.95 7.25
CA LYS A 163 -17.35 -0.26 8.04
C LYS A 163 -18.84 -0.59 8.04
N SER A 164 -19.72 0.40 8.15
CA SER A 164 -21.17 0.16 8.09
C SER A 164 -21.62 -0.29 6.69
N LEU A 165 -21.03 0.27 5.63
CA LEU A 165 -21.34 -0.07 4.23
C LEU A 165 -20.75 -1.41 3.76
N SER A 166 -19.70 -1.93 4.40
CA SER A 166 -19.13 -3.23 4.08
C SER A 166 -19.84 -4.39 4.77
N ILE A 167 -20.50 -4.15 5.91
CA ILE A 167 -21.31 -5.13 6.64
C ILE A 167 -22.67 -5.36 5.95
N SER A 168 -23.12 -4.44 5.10
CA SER A 168 -24.44 -4.50 4.43
C SER A 168 -24.46 -5.23 3.08
N LEU A 169 -23.40 -5.97 2.70
CA LEU A 169 -23.43 -6.81 1.50
C LEU A 169 -23.86 -8.23 1.93
N PRO A 170 -25.03 -8.72 1.50
CA PRO A 170 -25.41 -10.11 1.76
C PRO A 170 -24.43 -11.05 1.07
N LEU A 171 -24.06 -12.12 1.77
CA LEU A 171 -23.29 -13.26 1.25
C LEU A 171 -23.97 -13.90 0.03
#